data_AF-A0A6A8MFV5-F1
#
_entry.id   AF-A0A6A8MFV5-F1
#
_cell.length_a   1.000
_cell.length_b   1.000
_cell.length_c   1.000
_cell.angle_alpha   90.00
_cell.angle_beta   90.00
_cell.angle_gamma   90.00
#
_symmetry.space_group_name_H-M   'P 1'
#
loop_
_entity.id
_entity.type
_entity.pdbx_description
1 polymer ?
#
loop_
_entity_poly.entity_id
_entity_poly.type
_entity_poly.pdbx_seq_one_letter_code
_entity_poly.pdbx_strand_id
1 'polypeptide(L)'
;MCYDAAGYIEQFSQGARLYPVVTIVLYYGKEKWNYPQNRLGELDLKNVPCEIKDRINDYQMRAFFDIGHMPIAELRRRFKSAFYFVAEYFSQINRGEEAHPSQNKVTIKDARLVLRMLKAMSGGDPACQW
;
A
#
# COMPACT_ATOMS: atom_id res chain seq x y z
N MET A 1 13.31 3.99 2.77
CA MET A 1 13.95 2.85 3.49
C MET A 1 13.55 1.55 2.82
N CYS A 2 14.43 0.56 2.77
CA CYS A 2 14.19 -0.71 2.08
C CYS A 2 13.44 -1.68 3.03
N TYR A 3 12.12 -1.50 3.17
CA TYR A 3 11.27 -2.31 4.06
C TYR A 3 11.42 -3.81 3.81
N ASP A 4 11.61 -4.22 2.54
CA ASP A 4 11.87 -5.62 2.20
C ASP A 4 13.15 -6.14 2.84
N ALA A 5 14.23 -5.36 2.82
CA ALA A 5 15.51 -5.75 3.42
C ALA A 5 15.41 -5.83 4.95
N ALA A 6 14.69 -4.90 5.59
CA ALA A 6 14.41 -4.96 7.01
C ALA A 6 13.65 -6.25 7.38
N GLY A 7 12.60 -6.60 6.62
CA GLY A 7 11.86 -7.83 6.83
C GLY A 7 12.70 -9.10 6.63
N TYR A 8 13.62 -9.12 5.67
CA TYR A 8 14.54 -10.24 5.51
C TYR A 8 15.60 -10.32 6.62
N ILE A 9 16.16 -9.18 7.06
CA ILE A 9 17.12 -9.13 8.17
C ILE A 9 16.48 -9.63 9.46
N GLU A 10 15.25 -9.24 9.72
CA GLU A 10 14.46 -9.71 10.85
C GLU A 10 14.24 -11.23 10.81
N GLN A 11 13.78 -11.76 9.68
CA GLN A 11 13.61 -13.21 9.50
C GLN A 11 14.92 -13.98 9.71
N PHE A 12 16.02 -13.44 9.18
CA PHE A 12 17.35 -14.02 9.34
C PHE A 12 17.81 -14.01 10.81
N SER A 13 17.54 -12.91 11.53
CA SER A 13 17.92 -12.76 12.94
C SER A 13 17.13 -13.68 13.87
N GLN A 14 15.91 -14.06 13.51
CA GLN A 14 15.08 -15.00 14.26
C GLN A 14 15.40 -16.48 13.95
N GLY A 15 16.36 -16.77 13.07
CA GLY A 15 16.71 -18.13 12.66
C GLY A 15 15.58 -18.87 11.94
N ALA A 16 14.58 -18.14 11.45
CA ALA A 16 13.40 -18.69 10.80
C ALA A 16 13.68 -19.01 9.33
N ARG A 17 12.86 -19.89 8.75
CA ARG A 17 12.84 -20.12 7.30
C ARG A 17 12.49 -18.82 6.58
N LEU A 18 13.25 -18.45 5.55
CA LEU A 18 12.97 -17.27 4.75
C LEU A 18 11.67 -17.44 3.97
N TYR A 19 10.79 -16.45 4.05
CA TYR A 19 9.56 -16.35 3.27
C TYR A 19 9.62 -15.14 2.32
N PRO A 20 8.92 -15.17 1.17
CA PRO A 20 8.87 -14.03 0.28
C PRO A 20 8.23 -12.83 0.97
N VAL A 21 8.91 -11.67 0.93
CA VAL A 21 8.38 -10.40 1.41
C VAL A 21 7.80 -9.63 0.22
N VAL A 22 6.57 -9.14 0.39
CA VAL A 22 5.89 -8.32 -0.62
C VAL A 22 5.46 -7.02 0.03
N THR A 23 5.87 -5.91 -0.57
CA THR A 23 5.39 -4.57 -0.20
C THR A 23 4.19 -4.17 -1.06
N ILE A 24 3.08 -3.83 -0.41
CA ILE A 24 1.87 -3.29 -1.05
C ILE A 24 1.72 -1.83 -0.63
N VAL A 25 1.58 -0.93 -1.60
CA VAL A 25 1.43 0.51 -1.36
C VAL A 25 0.00 0.93 -1.70
N LEU A 26 -0.72 1.42 -0.69
CA LEU A 26 -2.09 1.93 -0.82
C LEU A 26 -2.07 3.44 -0.60
N TYR A 27 -2.38 4.22 -1.64
CA TYR A 27 -2.39 5.68 -1.58
C TYR A 27 -3.82 6.22 -1.49
N TYR A 28 -4.07 7.06 -0.48
CA TYR A 28 -5.38 7.67 -0.20
C TYR A 28 -5.33 9.21 -0.24
N GLY A 29 -4.33 9.79 -0.93
CA GLY A 29 -4.22 11.24 -1.00
C GLY A 29 -5.42 11.85 -1.72
N LYS A 30 -5.71 13.11 -1.39
CA LYS A 30 -6.78 13.89 -2.01
C LYS A 30 -6.49 14.20 -3.47
N GLU A 31 -5.23 14.48 -3.77
CA GLU A 31 -4.73 14.74 -5.12
C GLU A 31 -4.28 13.44 -5.77
N LYS A 32 -4.37 13.36 -7.10
CA LYS A 32 -3.90 12.20 -7.85
C LYS A 32 -2.40 12.03 -7.66
N TRP A 33 -1.95 10.78 -7.51
CA TRP A 33 -0.52 10.51 -7.41
C TRP A 33 0.21 10.99 -8.67
N ASN A 34 1.13 11.96 -8.50
CA ASN A 34 1.89 12.59 -9.56
C ASN A 34 3.42 12.39 -9.42
N TYR A 35 3.85 11.60 -8.43
CA TYR A 35 5.25 11.29 -8.21
C TYR A 35 5.69 10.01 -8.95
N PRO A 36 6.99 9.82 -9.19
CA PRO A 36 7.51 8.57 -9.70
C PRO A 36 7.16 7.38 -8.79
N GLN A 37 6.79 6.25 -9.38
CA GLN A 37 6.55 4.99 -8.64
C GLN A 37 7.82 4.17 -8.46
N ASN A 38 8.97 4.76 -8.81
CA ASN A 38 10.27 4.11 -8.76
C ASN A 38 11.31 5.08 -8.22
N ARG A 39 12.36 4.53 -7.61
CA ARG A 39 13.38 5.32 -6.93
C ARG A 39 14.20 6.13 -7.91
N LEU A 40 14.49 5.58 -9.10
CA LEU A 40 15.26 6.30 -10.12
C LEU A 40 14.58 7.58 -10.59
N GLY A 41 13.24 7.59 -10.68
CA GLY A 41 12.50 8.76 -11.13
C GLY A 41 12.54 9.93 -10.14
N GLU A 42 12.84 9.68 -8.86
CA GLU A 42 12.98 10.74 -7.85
C GLU A 42 14.42 11.29 -7.74
N LEU A 43 15.42 10.57 -8.25
CA LEU A 43 16.82 10.97 -8.13
C LEU A 43 17.21 11.99 -9.20
N ASP A 44 17.96 13.03 -8.79
CA ASP A 44 18.62 13.91 -9.75
C ASP A 44 19.83 13.19 -10.37
N LEU A 45 19.62 12.60 -11.54
CA LEU A 45 20.63 11.85 -12.28
C LEU A 45 21.49 12.73 -13.21
N LYS A 46 21.32 14.07 -13.18
CA LYS A 46 22.03 14.98 -14.10
C LYS A 46 23.56 14.91 -13.95
N ASN A 47 24.03 14.75 -12.72
CA ASN A 47 25.46 14.71 -12.40
C ASN A 47 26.00 13.27 -12.20
N VAL A 48 25.18 12.25 -12.48
CA VAL A 48 25.59 10.85 -12.32
C VAL A 48 26.25 10.37 -13.61
N PRO A 49 27.50 9.85 -13.55
CA PRO A 49 28.17 9.25 -14.71
C PRO A 49 27.34 8.13 -15.32
N CYS A 50 27.30 8.04 -16.65
CA CYS A 50 26.49 7.05 -17.37
C CYS A 50 26.86 5.62 -16.99
N GLU A 51 28.13 5.35 -16.68
CA GLU A 51 28.66 4.05 -16.29
C GLU A 51 28.11 3.54 -14.95
N ILE A 52 27.59 4.44 -14.11
CA ILE A 52 27.06 4.11 -12.78
C ILE A 52 25.53 4.00 -12.80
N LYS A 53 24.85 4.65 -13.76
CA LYS A 53 23.37 4.69 -13.80
C LYS A 53 22.74 3.29 -13.78
N ASP A 54 23.28 2.37 -14.56
CA ASP A 54 22.75 0.99 -14.67
C ASP A 54 23.05 0.12 -13.42
N ARG A 55 23.89 0.60 -12.50
CA ARG A 55 24.23 -0.09 -11.24
C ARG A 55 23.38 0.39 -10.05
N ILE A 56 22.58 1.43 -10.25
CA ILE A 56 21.70 1.96 -9.19
C ILE A 56 20.46 1.07 -9.11
N ASN A 57 20.21 0.47 -7.95
CA ASN A 57 19.02 -0.34 -7.72
C ASN A 57 17.75 0.52 -7.85
N ASP A 58 16.93 0.21 -8.86
CA ASP A 58 15.61 0.80 -9.02
C ASP A 58 14.59 0.03 -8.19
N TYR A 59 14.28 0.55 -7.01
CA TYR A 59 13.23 0.01 -6.16
C TYR A 59 11.88 0.50 -6.67
N GLN A 60 11.20 -0.36 -7.45
CA GLN A 60 9.88 -0.07 -8.01
C GLN A 60 8.76 -0.46 -7.04
N MET A 61 7.76 0.40 -6.90
CA MET A 61 6.51 0.09 -6.20
C MET A 61 5.65 -0.84 -7.05
N ARG A 62 5.99 -2.14 -7.06
CA ARG A 62 5.33 -3.14 -7.93
C ARG A 62 3.84 -3.32 -7.68
N ALA A 63 3.40 -3.18 -6.44
CA ALA A 63 2.01 -3.31 -6.02
C ALA A 63 1.49 -1.97 -5.48
N PHE A 64 1.48 -0.95 -6.33
CA PHE A 64 0.95 0.38 -6.02
C PHE A 64 -0.52 0.53 -6.46
N PHE A 65 -1.34 1.09 -5.57
CA PHE A 65 -2.74 1.38 -5.85
C PHE A 65 -3.11 2.80 -5.38
N ASP A 66 -3.48 3.68 -6.32
CA ASP A 66 -4.10 4.98 -6.03
C ASP A 66 -5.59 4.76 -5.76
N ILE A 67 -5.91 4.51 -4.50
CA ILE A 67 -7.27 4.17 -4.05
C ILE A 67 -8.20 5.36 -4.19
N GLY A 68 -7.71 6.56 -3.88
CA GLY A 68 -8.48 7.79 -3.93
C GLY A 68 -8.98 8.16 -5.33
N HIS A 69 -8.28 7.72 -6.38
CA HIS A 69 -8.61 8.10 -7.76
C HIS A 69 -9.05 6.91 -8.64
N MET A 70 -9.06 5.69 -8.09
CA MET A 70 -9.47 4.50 -8.84
C MET A 70 -10.99 4.53 -9.14
N PRO A 71 -11.43 4.13 -10.34
CA PRO A 71 -12.85 3.93 -10.64
C PRO A 71 -13.51 2.92 -9.69
N ILE A 72 -14.75 3.18 -9.26
CA ILE A 72 -15.48 2.30 -8.32
C ILE A 72 -15.60 0.87 -8.88
N ALA A 73 -15.85 0.73 -10.19
CA ALA A 73 -15.91 -0.56 -10.87
C ALA A 73 -14.58 -1.35 -10.76
N GLU A 74 -13.44 -0.65 -10.80
CA GLU A 74 -12.14 -1.28 -10.65
C GLU A 74 -11.82 -1.64 -9.19
N LEU A 75 -12.19 -0.76 -8.25
CA LEU A 75 -12.12 -1.05 -6.81
C LEU A 75 -12.89 -2.33 -6.47
N ARG A 76 -14.11 -2.47 -6.98
CA ARG A 76 -14.97 -3.65 -6.74
C ARG A 76 -14.38 -4.94 -7.32
N ARG A 77 -13.67 -4.84 -8.45
CA ARG A 77 -13.00 -5.99 -9.08
C ARG A 77 -11.78 -6.43 -8.28
N ARG A 78 -10.99 -5.48 -7.79
CA ARG A 78 -9.69 -5.73 -7.11
C ARG A 78 -9.83 -6.04 -5.63
N PHE A 79 -10.73 -5.36 -4.94
CA PHE A 79 -10.92 -5.48 -3.50
C PHE A 79 -12.25 -6.16 -3.19
N LYS A 80 -12.19 -7.45 -2.84
CA LYS A 80 -13.34 -8.27 -2.43
C LYS A 80 -13.51 -8.39 -0.92
N SER A 81 -12.59 -7.79 -0.15
CA SER A 81 -12.59 -7.83 1.32
C SER A 81 -13.33 -6.63 1.91
N ALA A 82 -13.51 -6.64 3.23
CA ALA A 82 -14.05 -5.53 4.00
C ALA A 82 -13.29 -4.19 3.79
N PHE A 83 -12.06 -4.25 3.29
CA PHE A 83 -11.28 -3.07 2.93
C PHE A 83 -11.91 -2.26 1.78
N TYR A 84 -12.73 -2.89 0.94
CA TYR A 84 -13.47 -2.20 -0.13
C TYR A 84 -14.24 -0.97 0.38
N PHE A 85 -14.87 -1.05 1.56
CA PHE A 85 -15.64 0.07 2.12
C PHE A 85 -14.78 1.30 2.41
N VAL A 86 -13.56 1.08 2.91
CA VAL A 86 -12.59 2.16 3.15
C VAL A 86 -12.13 2.75 1.82
N ALA A 87 -11.84 1.88 0.85
CA ALA A 87 -11.39 2.31 -0.46
C ALA A 87 -12.46 3.10 -1.24
N GLU A 88 -13.70 2.64 -1.18
CA GLU A 88 -14.87 3.29 -1.77
C GLU A 88 -15.11 4.67 -1.15
N TYR A 89 -15.03 4.77 0.19
CA TYR A 89 -15.17 6.04 0.89
C TYR A 89 -14.19 7.10 0.36
N PHE A 90 -12.89 6.78 0.28
CA PHE A 90 -11.89 7.72 -0.22
C PHE A 90 -12.10 8.07 -1.70
N SER A 91 -12.52 7.11 -2.52
CA SER A 91 -12.83 7.34 -3.94
C SER A 91 -13.99 8.33 -4.13
N GLN A 92 -15.04 8.22 -3.32
CA GLN A 92 -16.20 9.13 -3.38
C GLN A 92 -15.85 10.53 -2.89
N ILE A 93 -15.19 10.64 -1.73
CA ILE A 93 -14.77 11.93 -1.16
C ILE A 93 -13.86 12.71 -2.12
N ASN A 94 -12.91 12.04 -2.78
CA ASN A 94 -12.01 12.71 -3.72
C ASN A 94 -12.70 13.18 -5.00
N ARG A 95 -13.86 12.60 -5.36
CA ARG A 95 -14.70 13.07 -6.47
C ARG A 95 -15.62 14.22 -6.08
N GLY A 96 -15.60 14.65 -4.81
CA GLY A 96 -16.53 15.64 -4.28
C GLY A 96 -17.95 15.10 -4.11
N GLU A 97 -18.11 13.78 -4.08
CA GLU A 97 -19.39 13.12 -3.82
C GLU A 97 -19.62 13.05 -2.30
N GLU A 98 -20.89 13.11 -1.89
CA GLU A 98 -21.25 12.77 -0.51
C GLU A 98 -21.02 11.27 -0.31
N ALA A 99 -20.25 10.89 0.72
CA ALA A 99 -19.84 9.52 0.90
C ALA A 99 -21.00 8.65 1.39
N HIS A 100 -21.48 7.76 0.53
CA HIS A 100 -22.53 6.80 0.80
C HIS A 100 -22.02 5.38 0.48
N PRO A 101 -22.07 4.44 1.44
CA PRO A 101 -21.66 3.06 1.17
C PRO A 101 -22.55 2.46 0.07
N SER A 102 -21.96 1.97 -1.02
CA SER A 102 -22.72 1.46 -2.18
C SER A 102 -23.40 0.12 -1.89
N GLN A 103 -22.98 -0.58 -0.84
CA GLN A 103 -23.62 -1.80 -0.37
C GLN A 103 -24.36 -1.54 0.94
N ASN A 104 -25.66 -1.87 0.94
CA ASN A 104 -26.57 -1.63 2.08
C ASN A 104 -26.25 -2.42 3.36
N LYS A 105 -25.20 -3.25 3.42
CA LYS A 105 -24.89 -4.06 4.61
C LYS A 105 -23.38 -4.24 4.83
N VAL A 106 -22.75 -3.24 5.43
CA VAL A 106 -21.49 -3.46 6.17
C VAL A 106 -21.82 -4.31 7.39
N THR A 107 -21.21 -5.49 7.54
CA THR A 107 -21.43 -6.31 8.74
C THR A 107 -20.49 -5.91 9.87
N ILE A 108 -20.85 -6.23 11.12
CA ILE A 108 -19.94 -6.06 12.28
C ILE A 108 -18.62 -6.83 12.07
N LYS A 109 -18.68 -7.97 11.35
CA LYS A 109 -17.50 -8.76 10.99
C LYS A 109 -16.58 -7.98 10.06
N ASP A 110 -17.13 -7.28 9.08
CA ASP A 110 -16.35 -6.46 8.14
C ASP A 110 -15.65 -5.30 8.84
N ALA A 111 -16.38 -4.57 9.69
CA ALA A 111 -15.80 -3.50 10.51
C ALA A 111 -14.66 -4.03 11.40
N ARG A 112 -14.84 -5.21 12.01
CA ARG A 112 -13.80 -5.85 12.82
C ARG A 112 -12.57 -6.24 12.00
N LEU A 113 -12.74 -6.66 10.75
CA LEU A 113 -11.61 -6.98 9.86
C LEU A 113 -10.79 -5.74 9.53
N VAL A 114 -11.45 -4.62 9.22
CA VAL A 114 -10.77 -3.34 8.99
C VAL A 114 -10.01 -2.89 10.24
N LEU A 115 -10.64 -2.96 11.42
CA LEU A 115 -9.98 -2.62 12.68
C LEU A 115 -8.77 -3.53 13.00
N ARG A 116 -8.85 -4.83 12.69
CA ARG A 116 -7.71 -5.75 12.83
C ARG A 116 -6.58 -5.40 11.87
N MET A 117 -6.90 -5.05 10.63
CA MET A 117 -5.92 -4.58 9.66
C MET A 117 -5.22 -3.31 10.16
N LEU A 118 -5.99 -2.31 10.63
CA LEU A 118 -5.44 -1.08 11.21
C LEU A 118 -4.55 -1.37 12.42
N LYS A 119 -4.98 -2.26 13.31
CA LYS A 119 -4.21 -2.69 14.48
C LYS A 119 -2.88 -3.36 14.10
N ALA A 120 -2.88 -4.21 13.07
CA ALA A 120 -1.66 -4.84 12.55
C ALA A 120 -0.72 -3.80 11.94
N MET A 121 -1.25 -2.86 11.14
CA MET A 121 -0.46 -1.78 10.53
C MET A 121 0.09 -0.78 11.57
N SER A 122 -0.58 -0.59 12.69
CA SER A 122 -0.13 0.29 13.78
C SER A 122 0.83 -0.41 14.76
N GLY A 123 1.23 -1.66 14.50
CA GLY A 123 2.09 -2.45 15.40
C GLY A 123 1.43 -2.84 16.72
N GLY A 124 0.10 -2.75 16.82
CA GLY A 124 -0.64 -3.01 18.06
C GLY A 124 -1.10 -4.45 18.24
N ASP A 125 -0.87 -5.33 17.27
CA ASP A 125 -1.26 -6.75 17.36
C ASP A 125 -0.26 -7.54 18.23
N PRO A 126 -0.67 -8.18 19.33
CA PRO A 126 0.21 -9.04 20.12
C PRO A 126 0.72 -10.27 19.35
N ALA A 127 0.09 -10.65 18.23
CA ALA A 127 0.65 -11.66 17.33
C ALA A 127 1.82 -11.12 16.47
N CYS A 128 1.99 -9.80 16.42
CA CYS A 128 3.09 -9.06 15.80
C CYS A 128 3.83 -8.22 16.85
N GLN A 129 3.90 -8.70 18.10
CA GLN A 129 4.92 -8.23 19.04
C GLN A 129 6.24 -8.88 18.63
N TRP A 130 7.11 -8.06 18.09
CA TRP A 130 8.51 -8.36 17.81
C TRP A 130 9.33 -8.16 19.09
#